data_AF-A0A9D4J703-F1
#
_entry.id   AF-A0A9D4J703-F1
#
_cell.length_a   1.000
_cell.length_b   1.000
_cell.length_c   1.000
_cell.angle_alpha   90.00
_cell.angle_beta   90.00
_cell.angle_gamma   90.00
#
_symmetry.space_group_name_H-M   'P 1'
#
loop_
_entity.id
_entity.type
_entity.pdbx_description
1 polymer ?
#
loop_
_entity_poly.entity_id
_entity_poly.type
_entity_poly.pdbx_seq_one_letter_code
_entity_poly.pdbx_strand_id
1 'polypeptide(L)'
;MFLRDPVLACKCIFGPCTPYQFRLEGPGRWKGARAAIMTQWDRTLQPLKTRPLGAEVEVKGSSLGFLKFLVAFVGLFVLLLSFCMQ
;
A
#
# COMPACT_ATOMS: atom_id res chain seq x y z
N MET A 1 1.32 -3.99 15.39
CA MET A 1 1.44 -3.03 14.25
C MET A 1 0.15 -2.71 13.47
N PHE A 2 -0.67 -3.67 13.01
CA PHE A 2 -1.65 -3.44 11.93
C PHE A 2 -2.72 -2.36 12.15
N LEU A 3 -3.21 -2.20 13.38
CA LEU A 3 -4.25 -1.21 13.71
C LEU A 3 -3.68 0.18 14.06
N ARG A 4 -2.39 0.25 14.41
CA ARG A 4 -1.74 1.49 14.86
C ARG A 4 -1.09 2.26 13.72
N ASP A 5 -0.64 1.56 12.69
CA ASP A 5 -0.05 2.15 11.49
C ASP A 5 -0.60 1.44 10.24
N PRO A 6 -1.78 1.86 9.73
CA PRO A 6 -2.40 1.22 8.58
C PRO A 6 -1.57 1.36 7.30
N VAL A 7 -0.73 2.41 7.20
CA VAL A 7 0.15 2.60 6.05
C VAL A 7 1.28 1.58 6.06
N LEU A 8 1.93 1.40 7.22
CA LEU A 8 2.94 0.37 7.39
C LEU A 8 2.36 -1.04 7.17
N ALA A 9 1.16 -1.29 7.70
CA ALA A 9 0.41 -2.52 7.48
C ALA A 9 0.22 -2.84 5.99
N CYS A 10 -0.30 -1.88 5.22
CA CYS A 10 -0.47 -2.04 3.78
C CYS A 10 0.87 -2.32 3.07
N LYS A 11 1.95 -1.63 3.45
CA LYS A 11 3.28 -1.90 2.87
C LYS A 11 3.84 -3.27 3.26
N CYS A 12 3.49 -3.82 4.42
CA CYS A 12 3.92 -5.16 4.81
C CYS A 12 3.11 -6.26 4.13
N ILE A 13 1.79 -6.06 3.92
CA ILE A 13 0.89 -7.05 3.32
C ILE A 13 1.01 -7.04 1.78
N PHE A 14 0.96 -5.86 1.17
CA PHE A 14 0.92 -5.69 -0.29
C PHE A 14 2.27 -5.30 -0.88
N GLY A 15 3.26 -4.98 -0.04
CA GLY A 15 4.61 -4.66 -0.48
C GLY A 15 5.55 -5.86 -0.37
N PRO A 16 6.83 -5.67 -0.71
CA PRO A 16 7.82 -6.74 -0.66
C PRO A 16 8.12 -7.16 0.79
N CYS A 17 8.26 -8.47 0.99
CA CYS A 17 8.69 -9.05 2.26
C CYS A 17 10.20 -8.80 2.47
N THR A 18 10.53 -7.68 3.11
CA THR A 18 11.91 -7.31 3.42
C THR A 18 12.29 -7.70 4.86
N PRO A 19 13.57 -8.01 5.13
CA PRO A 19 14.01 -8.46 6.45
C PRO A 19 13.78 -7.43 7.57
N TYR A 20 13.53 -6.16 7.23
CA TYR A 20 13.13 -5.13 8.17
C TYR A 20 11.81 -5.44 8.89
N GLN A 21 10.91 -6.19 8.24
CA GLN A 21 9.61 -6.57 8.82
C GLN A 21 9.78 -7.39 10.10
N PHE A 22 10.74 -8.31 10.12
CA PHE A 22 11.02 -9.16 11.30
C PHE A 22 11.63 -8.40 12.47
N ARG A 23 12.06 -7.15 12.27
CA ARG A 23 12.64 -6.29 13.33
C ARG A 23 11.73 -5.13 13.73
N LEU A 24 10.44 -5.17 13.36
CA LEU A 24 9.46 -4.14 13.73
C LEU A 24 9.03 -4.23 15.20
N GLU A 25 8.81 -5.44 15.70
CA GLU A 25 8.34 -5.72 17.06
C GLU A 25 9.12 -6.91 17.65
N GLY A 26 8.99 -7.12 18.96
CA GLY A 26 9.67 -8.23 19.66
C GLY A 26 11.08 -7.91 20.17
N PRO A 27 11.75 -8.90 20.79
CA PRO A 27 13.13 -8.78 21.22
C PRO A 27 14.05 -8.57 19.99
N GLY A 28 14.98 -7.62 20.07
CA GLY A 28 15.84 -7.27 18.94
C GLY A 28 15.18 -6.33 17.91
N ARG A 29 14.05 -5.68 18.26
CA ARG A 29 13.44 -4.63 17.43
C ARG A 29 14.46 -3.55 17.07
N TRP A 30 14.42 -3.12 15.81
CA TRP A 30 15.26 -2.04 15.33
C TRP A 30 14.41 -0.78 15.13
N LYS A 31 14.75 0.31 15.84
CA LYS A 31 14.00 1.59 15.74
C LYS A 31 13.91 2.12 14.31
N GLY A 32 14.89 1.81 13.45
CA GLY A 32 14.91 2.23 12.04
C GLY A 32 14.06 1.37 11.10
N ALA A 33 13.50 0.23 11.55
CA ALA A 33 12.82 -0.72 10.67
C ALA A 33 11.62 -0.09 9.93
N ARG A 34 10.82 0.72 10.63
CA ARG A 34 9.69 1.45 10.02
C ARG A 34 10.15 2.38 8.90
N ALA A 35 11.15 3.22 9.18
CA ALA A 35 11.68 4.16 8.19
C ALA A 35 12.29 3.40 6.99
N ALA A 36 12.99 2.30 7.25
CA ALA A 36 13.57 1.46 6.21
C ALA A 36 12.51 0.88 5.27
N ILE A 37 11.38 0.38 5.79
CA ILE A 37 10.24 -0.12 4.98
C ILE A 37 9.58 1.01 4.20
N MET A 38 9.51 2.22 4.78
CA MET A 38 8.86 3.34 4.11
C MET A 38 9.64 3.83 2.90
N THR A 39 10.98 3.88 2.96
CA THR A 39 11.87 4.43 1.92
C THR A 39 12.55 3.35 1.07
N GLN A 40 12.12 2.08 1.17
CA GLN A 40 12.80 0.98 0.51
C GLN A 40 12.80 1.12 -1.02
N TRP A 41 11.69 1.59 -1.59
CA TRP A 41 11.55 1.81 -3.03
C TRP A 41 12.43 2.95 -3.53
N ASP A 42 12.60 4.00 -2.71
CA ASP A 42 13.51 5.10 -3.07
C ASP A 42 14.93 4.58 -3.20
N ARG A 43 15.39 3.75 -2.26
CA ARG A 43 16.73 3.15 -2.30
C ARG A 43 16.94 2.18 -3.46
N THR A 44 15.91 1.41 -3.85
CA THR A 44 16.04 0.48 -4.98
C THR A 44 16.00 1.22 -6.32
N LEU A 45 15.23 2.30 -6.42
CA LEU A 45 15.11 3.09 -7.65
C LEU A 45 16.25 4.11 -7.83
N GLN A 46 16.81 4.64 -6.74
CA GLN A 46 17.89 5.63 -6.79
C GLN A 46 19.07 5.24 -7.68
N PRO A 47 19.68 4.04 -7.57
CA PRO A 47 20.79 3.65 -8.45
C PRO A 47 20.37 3.46 -9.91
N LEU A 48 19.07 3.32 -10.19
CA LEU A 48 18.53 3.20 -11.54
C LEU A 48 18.26 4.57 -12.18
N LYS A 49 18.15 5.64 -11.37
CA LYS A 49 17.90 7.02 -11.81
C LYS A 49 19.21 7.79 -12.08
N THR A 50 20.15 7.22 -12.84
CA THR A 50 21.44 7.86 -13.15
C THR A 50 21.35 9.01 -14.15
N ARG A 51 20.24 9.11 -14.89
CA ARG A 51 19.98 10.19 -15.86
C ARG A 51 18.71 10.96 -15.46
N PRO A 52 18.81 12.25 -15.11
CA PRO A 52 17.64 13.06 -14.81
C PRO A 52 16.87 13.37 -16.10
N LEU A 53 15.68 12.78 -16.23
CA LEU A 53 14.67 13.21 -17.17
C LEU A 53 13.83 14.28 -16.46
N GLY A 54 13.65 15.46 -17.07
CA GLY A 54 12.95 16.58 -16.45
C GLY A 54 11.57 16.21 -15.88
N ALA A 55 11.25 16.83 -14.73
CA ALA A 55 10.02 16.82 -13.93
C ALA A 55 9.22 15.51 -13.83
N GLU A 56 9.09 14.98 -12.61
CA GLU A 56 8.20 13.86 -12.28
C GLU A 56 6.76 14.15 -12.77
N VAL A 57 6.21 13.21 -13.54
CA VAL A 57 4.78 13.22 -13.89
C VAL A 57 4.01 13.08 -12.58
N GLU A 58 3.27 14.12 -12.19
CA GLU A 58 2.28 14.00 -11.12
C GLU A 58 1.25 12.95 -11.52
N VAL A 59 1.37 11.75 -10.95
CA VAL A 59 0.36 10.71 -11.10
C VAL A 59 -0.86 11.16 -10.29
N LYS A 60 -1.77 11.89 -10.93
CA LYS A 60 -3.09 12.21 -10.36
C LYS A 60 -3.75 10.90 -9.96
N GLY A 61 -3.91 10.72 -8.65
CA GLY A 61 -4.41 9.49 -8.05
C GLY A 61 -5.75 9.09 -8.67
N SER A 62 -5.83 7.83 -9.11
CA SER A 62 -7.02 7.15 -9.60
C SER A 62 -8.06 6.91 -8.48
N SER A 63 -8.27 7.89 -7.58
CA SER A 63 -9.22 7.78 -6.48
C SER A 63 -10.67 7.75 -7.00
N LEU A 64 -10.94 8.45 -8.11
CA LEU A 64 -12.26 8.53 -8.70
C LEU A 64 -12.68 7.23 -9.41
N GLY A 65 -11.74 6.51 -10.01
CA GLY A 65 -11.99 5.20 -10.63
C GLY A 65 -12.27 4.12 -9.58
N PHE A 66 -11.48 4.11 -8.52
CA PHE A 66 -11.64 3.18 -7.41
C PHE A 66 -13.00 3.35 -6.70
N LEU A 67 -13.42 4.60 -6.46
CA LEU A 67 -14.71 4.89 -5.83
C LEU A 67 -15.90 4.41 -6.67
N LYS A 68 -15.87 4.60 -7.99
CA LYS A 68 -16.92 4.11 -8.91
C LYS A 68 -17.01 2.58 -8.90
N PHE A 69 -15.88 1.89 -8.91
CA PHE A 69 -15.85 0.43 -8.82
C PHE A 69 -16.46 -0.09 -7.52
N LEU A 70 -16.15 0.56 -6.39
CA LEU A 70 -16.65 0.16 -5.09
C LEU A 70 -18.18 0.35 -4.99
N VAL A 71 -18.72 1.47 -5.48
CA VAL A 71 -20.17 1.70 -5.53
C VAL A 71 -20.88 0.66 -6.41
N ALA A 72 -20.33 0.34 -7.58
CA ALA A 72 -20.90 -0.68 -8.46
C ALA A 72 -20.90 -2.07 -7.81
N PHE A 73 -19.83 -2.43 -7.10
CA PHE A 73 -19.72 -3.73 -6.41
C PHE A 73 -20.72 -3.85 -5.25
N VAL A 74 -20.89 -2.79 -4.45
CA VAL A 74 -21.90 -2.74 -3.38
C VAL A 74 -23.31 -2.83 -3.96
N GLY A 75 -23.59 -2.11 -5.04
CA GLY A 75 -24.88 -2.16 -5.72
C GLY A 75 -25.21 -3.57 -6.24
N LEU A 76 -24.25 -4.23 -6.88
CA LEU A 76 -24.40 -5.62 -7.35
C LEU A 76 -24.67 -6.58 -6.19
N PHE A 77 -23.94 -6.43 -5.09
CA PHE A 77 -24.12 -7.28 -3.90
C PHE A 77 -25.52 -7.14 -3.30
N VAL A 78 -26.03 -5.90 -3.16
CA VAL A 78 -27.40 -5.64 -2.67
C VAL A 78 -28.47 -6.24 -3.59
N LEU A 79 -28.27 -6.17 -4.91
CA LEU A 79 -29.18 -6.76 -5.90
C LEU A 79 -29.22 -8.30 -5.77
N LEU A 80 -28.05 -8.94 -5.63
CA LEU A 80 -27.96 -10.39 -5.44
C LEU A 80 -28.64 -10.85 -4.14
N LEU A 81 -28.44 -10.12 -3.05
CA LEU A 81 -29.12 -10.43 -1.78
C LEU A 81 -30.63 -10.26 -1.89
N SER A 82 -31.10 -9.22 -2.57
CA SER A 82 -32.53 -9.00 -2.83
C SER A 82 -33.15 -10.13 -3.67
N PHE A 83 -32.40 -10.68 -4.64
CA PHE A 83 -32.84 -11.80 -5.47
C PHE A 83 -32.81 -13.15 -4.74
N CYS A 84 -31.96 -13.29 -3.73
CA CYS A 84 -31.83 -14.50 -2.92
C CYS A 84 -32.92 -14.61 -1.84
N MET A 85 -33.57 -13.49 -1.50
CA MET A 85 -34.61 -13.40 -0.47
C MET A 85 -36.04 -13.46 -1.05
N GLN A 86 -36.18 -13.59 -2.36
CA GLN A 86 -37.44 -13.75 -3.10
C GLN A 86 -37.56 -15.20 -3.59
#